data_AF-A0A662J9D4-F1
#
_entry.id   AF-A0A662J9D4-F1
#
_cell.length_a   1.000
_cell.length_b   1.000
_cell.length_c   1.000
_cell.angle_alpha   90.00
_cell.angle_beta   90.00
_cell.angle_gamma   90.00
#
_symmetry.space_group_name_H-M   'P 1'
#
loop_
_entity.id
_entity.type
_entity.pdbx_description
1 polymer ?
#
loop_
_entity_poly.entity_id
_entity_poly.type
_entity_poly.pdbx_seq_one_letter_code
_entity_poly.pdbx_strand_id
1 'polypeptide(L)'
;MRPWKVGDGPISIYINRKISWRITQAIVKHKLPLTPNRMSIISFLVGILAAPFYVLQMPVIGGILAQLSSILDGVDGELARALNMRTKSGAFLDTVLDRFVDFLIIIGLTYFTAQRYPSPSLVYLIGFLALTGTYLCSYVHIAFRAYCNEMISRFTKIPHIASRDIRLFVIFVGSVLGLYLETLIVLTIITYLHTLLRFVDLFFRFKKKELEGKLMSS
;
A
#
# COMPACT_ATOMS: atom_id res chain seq x y z
N MET A 1 -12.53 20.09 -4.90
CA MET A 1 -11.91 18.83 -5.37
C MET A 1 -12.07 17.78 -4.27
N ARG A 2 -12.47 16.54 -4.58
CA ARG A 2 -12.53 15.48 -3.55
C ARG A 2 -11.11 14.96 -3.25
N PRO A 3 -10.75 14.73 -1.97
CA PRO A 3 -9.40 14.29 -1.64
C PRO A 3 -9.11 12.85 -2.08
N TRP A 4 -10.10 11.95 -2.03
CA TRP A 4 -9.95 10.56 -2.46
C TRP A 4 -10.16 10.37 -3.96
N LYS A 5 -9.61 9.28 -4.52
CA LYS A 5 -9.83 8.82 -5.90
C LYS A 5 -10.54 7.47 -5.95
N VAL A 6 -11.14 7.14 -7.09
CA VAL A 6 -11.70 5.81 -7.35
C VAL A 6 -10.57 4.78 -7.23
N GLY A 7 -10.77 3.79 -6.36
CA GLY A 7 -9.79 2.74 -6.07
C GLY A 7 -8.93 2.95 -4.82
N ASP A 8 -9.08 4.08 -4.10
CA ASP A 8 -8.50 4.22 -2.76
C ASP A 8 -9.10 3.18 -1.80
N GLY A 9 -8.28 2.66 -0.89
CA GLY A 9 -8.72 1.75 0.15
C GLY A 9 -9.56 2.45 1.23
N PRO A 10 -10.26 1.68 2.08
CA PRO A 10 -11.16 2.21 3.10
C PRO A 10 -10.41 3.04 4.14
N ILE A 11 -9.22 2.63 4.57
CA ILE A 11 -8.44 3.38 5.56
C ILE A 11 -8.01 4.71 4.97
N SER A 12 -7.61 4.72 3.70
CA SER A 12 -7.29 5.94 2.97
C SER A 12 -8.50 6.88 2.99
N ILE A 13 -9.67 6.42 2.54
CA ILE A 13 -10.89 7.25 2.44
C ILE A 13 -11.33 7.80 3.80
N TYR A 14 -11.41 6.96 4.83
CA TYR A 14 -12.02 7.34 6.10
C TYR A 14 -11.06 7.97 7.11
N ILE A 15 -9.75 7.71 6.99
CA ILE A 15 -8.72 8.17 7.93
C ILE A 15 -7.69 9.03 7.20
N ASN A 16 -6.86 8.45 6.33
CA ASN A 16 -5.67 9.14 5.83
C ASN A 16 -6.02 10.42 5.07
N ARG A 17 -7.04 10.38 4.20
CA ARG A 17 -7.49 11.51 3.37
C ARG A 17 -8.02 12.69 4.16
N LYS A 18 -8.45 12.50 5.42
CA LYS A 18 -8.84 13.63 6.29
C LYS A 18 -7.62 14.42 6.76
N ILE A 19 -6.48 13.75 6.91
CA ILE A 19 -5.22 14.33 7.39
C ILE A 19 -4.39 14.83 6.21
N SER A 20 -4.14 13.96 5.22
CA SER A 20 -3.34 14.29 4.03
C SER A 20 -3.91 15.50 3.29
N TRP A 21 -5.24 15.59 3.17
CA TRP A 21 -5.86 16.71 2.48
C TRP A 21 -5.63 18.05 3.17
N ARG A 22 -5.62 18.09 4.51
CA ARG A 22 -5.30 19.31 5.25
C ARG A 22 -3.86 19.73 5.03
N ILE A 23 -2.93 18.75 4.96
CA ILE A 23 -1.53 18.98 4.64
C ILE A 23 -1.41 19.54 3.22
N THR A 24 -2.04 18.89 2.23
CA THR A 24 -2.08 19.37 0.83
C THR A 24 -2.61 20.79 0.75
N GLN A 25 -3.74 21.09 1.41
CA GLN A 25 -4.32 22.43 1.41
C GLN A 25 -3.38 23.47 2.03
N ALA A 26 -2.68 23.13 3.10
CA ALA A 26 -1.68 24.02 3.70
C ALA A 26 -0.52 24.28 2.73
N ILE A 27 0.03 23.24 2.10
CA ILE A 27 1.11 23.35 1.10
C ILE A 27 0.70 24.30 -0.04
N VAL A 28 -0.50 24.11 -0.60
CA VAL A 28 -1.01 24.94 -1.70
C VAL A 28 -1.30 26.36 -1.23
N LYS A 29 -1.97 26.54 -0.09
CA LYS A 29 -2.33 27.86 0.47
C LYS A 29 -1.10 28.71 0.76
N HIS A 30 -0.06 28.10 1.35
CA HIS A 30 1.18 28.79 1.70
C HIS A 30 2.21 28.81 0.56
N LYS A 31 1.86 28.30 -0.64
CA LYS A 31 2.73 28.23 -1.82
C LYS A 31 4.11 27.63 -1.50
N LEU A 32 4.13 26.59 -0.66
CA LEU A 32 5.38 25.91 -0.30
C LEU A 32 5.98 25.28 -1.58
N PRO A 33 7.31 25.33 -1.78
CA PRO A 33 7.98 24.83 -2.98
C PRO A 33 8.12 23.30 -2.96
N LEU A 34 7.01 22.59 -2.73
CA LEU A 34 6.92 21.14 -2.68
C LEU A 34 6.25 20.62 -3.95
N THR A 35 7.00 19.79 -4.68
CA THR A 35 6.49 19.07 -5.86
C THR A 35 5.97 17.69 -5.43
N PRO A 36 5.08 17.06 -6.22
CA PRO A 36 4.62 15.70 -5.94
C PRO A 36 5.78 14.71 -5.71
N ASN A 37 6.79 14.69 -6.58
CA ASN A 37 7.92 13.78 -6.44
C ASN A 37 8.75 14.04 -5.16
N ARG A 38 8.87 15.30 -4.71
CA ARG A 38 9.53 15.61 -3.42
C ARG A 38 8.71 15.03 -2.27
N MET A 39 7.39 15.10 -2.34
CA MET A 39 6.52 14.47 -1.34
C MET A 39 6.63 12.94 -1.35
N SER A 40 6.73 12.29 -2.51
CA SER A 40 6.98 10.84 -2.59
C SER A 40 8.32 10.45 -1.95
N ILE A 41 9.36 11.27 -2.12
CA ILE A 41 10.66 11.05 -1.45
C ILE A 41 10.52 11.24 0.07
N ILE A 42 9.78 12.25 0.53
CA ILE A 42 9.54 12.48 1.97
C ILE A 42 8.75 11.31 2.59
N SER A 43 7.66 10.86 1.96
CA SER A 43 6.89 9.71 2.44
C SER A 43 7.74 8.45 2.48
N PHE A 44 8.58 8.23 1.47
CA PHE A 44 9.57 7.15 1.43
C PHE A 44 10.54 7.22 2.61
N LEU A 45 11.18 8.38 2.85
CA LEU A 45 12.14 8.55 3.94
C LEU A 45 11.49 8.31 5.31
N VAL A 46 10.27 8.81 5.52
CA VAL A 46 9.51 8.52 6.75
C VAL A 46 9.18 7.02 6.87
N GLY A 47 8.82 6.38 5.76
CA GLY A 47 8.51 4.95 5.71
C GLY A 47 9.70 4.07 6.05
N ILE A 48 10.88 4.33 5.47
CA ILE A 48 12.08 3.52 5.74
C ILE A 48 12.57 3.69 7.18
N LEU A 49 12.34 4.86 7.80
CA LEU A 49 12.70 5.10 9.21
C LEU A 49 11.92 4.21 10.17
N ALA A 50 10.75 3.68 9.80
CA ALA A 50 10.00 2.76 10.65
C ALA A 50 10.78 1.48 10.98
N ALA A 51 11.57 0.95 10.03
CA ALA A 51 12.27 -0.32 10.19
C ALA A 51 13.35 -0.30 11.30
N PRO A 52 14.26 0.72 11.36
CA PRO A 52 15.18 0.88 12.48
C PRO A 52 14.51 0.90 13.86
N PHE A 53 13.33 1.50 14.01
CA PHE A 53 12.65 1.53 15.32
C PHE A 53 12.17 0.16 15.78
N TYR A 54 11.85 -0.77 14.87
CA TYR A 54 11.66 -2.17 15.24
C TYR A 54 12.96 -2.82 15.73
N VAL A 55 14.10 -2.56 15.07
CA VAL A 55 15.41 -3.10 15.50
C VAL A 55 15.82 -2.54 16.87
N LEU A 56 15.57 -1.24 17.10
CA LEU A 56 15.84 -0.54 18.36
C LEU A 56 14.86 -0.88 19.49
N GLN A 57 14.01 -1.89 19.31
CA GLN A 57 13.06 -2.36 20.33
C GLN A 57 11.96 -1.33 20.68
N MET A 58 11.65 -0.41 19.75
CA MET A 58 10.63 0.63 19.88
C MET A 58 9.50 0.42 18.86
N PRO A 59 8.75 -0.70 18.93
CA PRO A 59 7.80 -1.11 17.89
C PRO A 59 6.66 -0.10 17.72
N VAL A 60 6.23 0.56 18.81
CA VAL A 60 5.16 1.57 18.78
C VAL A 60 5.54 2.73 17.84
N ILE A 61 6.79 3.21 17.91
CA ILE A 61 7.27 4.27 17.02
C ILE A 61 7.37 3.75 15.58
N GLY A 62 7.85 2.53 15.39
CA GLY A 62 7.89 1.88 14.08
C GLY A 62 6.49 1.80 13.43
N GLY A 63 5.48 1.38 14.18
CA GLY A 63 4.09 1.35 13.73
C GLY A 63 3.53 2.74 13.42
N ILE A 64 3.80 3.75 14.26
CA ILE A 64 3.37 5.13 14.02
C ILE A 64 3.99 5.68 12.74
N LEU A 65 5.29 5.47 12.50
CA LEU A 65 5.97 5.89 11.29
C LEU A 65 5.43 5.17 10.04
N ALA A 66 5.10 3.88 10.16
CA ALA A 66 4.44 3.13 9.10
C ALA A 66 3.10 3.79 8.71
N GLN A 67 2.25 4.11 9.67
CA GLN A 67 0.98 4.80 9.41
C GLN A 67 1.18 6.23 8.88
N LEU A 68 2.17 6.95 9.42
CA LEU A 68 2.48 8.31 8.99
C LEU A 68 2.94 8.32 7.52
N SER A 69 3.79 7.38 7.11
CA SER A 69 4.19 7.24 5.71
C SER A 69 2.98 7.01 4.80
N SER A 70 2.01 6.16 5.21
CA SER A 70 0.75 5.95 4.48
C SER A 70 -0.12 7.21 4.34
N ILE A 71 -0.06 8.12 5.33
CA ILE A 71 -0.78 9.40 5.27
C ILE A 71 -0.06 10.37 4.32
N LEU A 72 1.26 10.49 4.45
CA LEU A 72 2.08 11.40 3.63
C LEU A 72 2.10 11.00 2.16
N ASP A 73 2.08 9.70 1.89
CA ASP A 73 1.89 9.12 0.55
C ASP A 73 0.62 9.66 -0.13
N GLY A 74 -0.45 9.88 0.63
CA GLY A 74 -1.66 10.49 0.09
C GLY A 74 -1.46 11.91 -0.48
N VAL A 75 -0.50 12.66 0.08
CA VAL A 75 -0.27 14.08 -0.24
C VAL A 75 0.30 14.27 -1.64
N ASP A 76 1.17 13.38 -2.12
CA ASP A 76 1.80 13.54 -3.44
C ASP A 76 0.79 13.49 -4.59
N GLY A 77 -0.17 12.56 -4.53
CA GLY A 77 -1.19 12.34 -5.54
C GLY A 77 -2.32 13.35 -5.42
N GLU A 78 -2.52 13.93 -4.23
CA GLU A 78 -3.37 15.11 -4.03
C GLU A 78 -2.73 16.37 -4.59
N LEU A 79 -1.44 16.62 -4.37
CA LEU A 79 -0.71 17.74 -4.96
C LEU A 79 -0.63 17.63 -6.48
N ALA A 80 -0.31 16.44 -7.02
CA ALA A 80 -0.26 16.21 -8.46
C ALA A 80 -1.62 16.53 -9.11
N ARG A 81 -2.72 16.26 -8.41
CA ARG A 81 -4.08 16.63 -8.81
C ARG A 81 -4.34 18.13 -8.72
N ALA A 82 -4.06 18.73 -7.57
CA ALA A 82 -4.35 20.12 -7.29
C ALA A 82 -3.54 21.08 -8.17
N LEU A 83 -2.30 20.71 -8.50
CA LEU A 83 -1.38 21.50 -9.32
C LEU A 83 -1.38 21.07 -10.79
N ASN A 84 -2.20 20.09 -11.17
CA ASN A 84 -2.24 19.50 -12.52
C ASN A 84 -0.88 18.96 -13.02
N MET A 85 -0.07 18.41 -12.11
CA MET A 85 1.30 17.90 -12.34
C MET A 85 1.35 16.36 -12.40
N ARG A 86 0.28 15.69 -12.83
CA ARG A 86 0.26 14.23 -12.93
C ARG A 86 1.17 13.75 -14.05
N THR A 87 2.10 12.84 -13.72
CA THR A 87 3.02 12.25 -14.69
C THR A 87 3.08 10.73 -14.54
N LYS A 88 3.38 10.01 -15.63
CA LYS A 88 3.58 8.55 -15.61
C LYS A 88 4.85 8.18 -14.83
N SER A 89 5.91 8.97 -14.96
CA SER A 89 7.17 8.78 -14.22
C SER A 89 6.99 8.95 -12.72
N GLY A 90 6.20 9.94 -12.27
CA GLY A 90 5.86 10.10 -10.86
C GLY A 90 5.08 8.91 -10.30
N ALA A 91 4.06 8.43 -11.04
CA ALA A 91 3.30 7.25 -10.63
C ALA A 91 4.15 5.97 -10.57
N PHE A 92 5.13 5.82 -11.47
CA PHE A 92 6.09 4.72 -11.43
C PHE A 92 7.02 4.83 -10.21
N LEU A 93 7.59 6.02 -9.96
CA LEU A 93 8.44 6.28 -8.80
C LEU A 93 7.72 5.94 -7.49
N ASP A 94 6.52 6.49 -7.31
CA ASP A 94 5.63 6.24 -6.16
C ASP A 94 5.41 4.73 -5.93
N THR A 95 5.00 4.02 -6.98
CA THR A 95 4.78 2.57 -6.92
C THR A 95 6.01 1.79 -6.46
N VAL A 96 7.20 2.16 -6.93
CA VAL A 96 8.46 1.48 -6.59
C VAL A 96 8.91 1.80 -5.16
N LEU A 97 8.94 3.07 -4.78
CA LEU A 97 9.34 3.50 -3.44
C LEU A 97 8.46 2.86 -2.36
N ASP A 98 7.16 2.77 -2.62
CA ASP A 98 6.21 2.08 -1.76
C ASP A 98 6.56 0.61 -1.50
N ARG A 99 7.10 -0.09 -2.51
CA ARG A 99 7.50 -1.50 -2.34
C ARG A 99 8.69 -1.61 -1.39
N PHE A 100 9.68 -0.72 -1.52
CA PHE A 100 10.82 -0.67 -0.61
C PHE A 100 10.39 -0.36 0.83
N VAL A 101 9.45 0.56 1.03
CA VAL A 101 8.90 0.86 2.35
C VAL A 101 8.18 -0.36 2.94
N ASP A 102 7.28 -0.98 2.18
CA ASP A 102 6.55 -2.17 2.62
C ASP A 102 7.53 -3.31 2.99
N PHE A 103 8.59 -3.52 2.19
CA PHE A 103 9.64 -4.51 2.45
C PHE A 103 10.37 -4.26 3.77
N LEU A 104 10.87 -3.04 3.97
CA LEU A 104 11.65 -2.69 5.16
C LEU A 104 10.81 -2.78 6.44
N ILE A 105 9.56 -2.30 6.39
CA ILE A 105 8.64 -2.37 7.54
C ILE A 105 8.36 -3.82 7.92
N ILE A 106 8.01 -4.67 6.95
CA ILE A 106 7.67 -6.07 7.22
C ILE A 106 8.89 -6.83 7.75
N ILE A 107 10.08 -6.59 7.19
CA ILE A 107 11.32 -7.20 7.70
C ILE A 107 11.64 -6.71 9.11
N GLY A 108 11.53 -5.41 9.38
CA GLY A 108 11.76 -4.85 10.71
C GLY A 108 10.84 -5.48 11.75
N LEU A 109 9.52 -5.52 11.47
CA LEU A 109 8.53 -6.16 12.33
C LEU A 109 8.81 -7.66 12.52
N THR A 110 9.15 -8.37 11.44
CA THR A 110 9.47 -9.81 11.48
C THR A 110 10.68 -10.07 12.36
N TYR A 111 11.77 -9.31 12.18
CA TYR A 111 12.97 -9.42 12.99
C TYR A 111 12.67 -9.15 14.47
N PHE A 112 11.99 -8.05 14.77
CA PHE A 112 11.61 -7.68 16.15
C PHE A 112 10.75 -8.76 16.83
N THR A 113 9.82 -9.35 16.08
CA THR A 113 8.96 -10.44 16.54
C THR A 113 9.80 -11.70 16.77
N ALA A 114 10.69 -12.06 15.85
CA ALA A 114 11.48 -13.29 15.93
C ALA A 114 12.40 -13.31 17.17
N GLN A 115 12.87 -12.16 17.66
CA GLN A 115 13.67 -12.07 18.89
C GLN A 115 12.88 -12.33 20.19
N ARG A 116 11.55 -12.37 20.12
CA ARG A 116 10.66 -12.45 21.31
C ARG A 116 9.88 -13.75 21.42
N TYR A 117 9.83 -14.54 20.35
CA TYR A 117 9.02 -15.74 20.31
C TYR A 117 9.92 -16.97 20.41
N PRO A 118 9.48 -18.05 21.08
CA PRO A 118 10.28 -19.26 21.29
C PRO A 118 10.75 -19.95 19.99
N SER A 119 10.02 -19.74 18.89
CA SER A 119 10.29 -20.36 17.59
C SER A 119 10.60 -19.31 16.52
N PRO A 120 11.81 -18.71 16.51
CA PRO A 120 12.16 -17.64 15.56
C PRO A 120 12.03 -18.08 14.09
N SER A 121 12.35 -19.33 13.77
CA SER A 121 12.24 -19.88 12.41
C SER A 121 10.82 -19.82 11.86
N LEU A 122 9.82 -20.10 12.70
CA LEU A 122 8.41 -20.00 12.32
C LEU A 122 8.01 -18.54 12.08
N VAL A 123 8.49 -17.61 12.90
CA VAL A 123 8.23 -16.18 12.71
C VAL A 123 8.84 -15.68 11.40
N TYR A 124 10.07 -16.08 11.08
CA TYR A 124 10.69 -15.74 9.79
C TYR A 124 9.92 -16.31 8.60
N LEU A 125 9.41 -17.55 8.71
CA LEU A 125 8.56 -18.14 7.67
C LEU A 125 7.26 -17.33 7.47
N ILE A 126 6.57 -16.98 8.56
CA ILE A 126 5.34 -16.18 8.49
C ILE A 126 5.64 -14.77 7.95
N GLY A 127 6.72 -14.14 8.39
CA GLY A 127 7.16 -12.85 7.86
C GLY A 127 7.48 -12.88 6.38
N PHE A 128 8.14 -13.95 5.91
CA PHE A 128 8.39 -14.18 4.48
C PHE A 128 7.09 -14.35 3.68
N LEU A 129 6.11 -15.08 4.22
CA LEU A 129 4.79 -15.21 3.60
C LEU A 129 4.04 -13.87 3.58
N ALA A 130 4.08 -13.08 4.66
CA ALA A 130 3.48 -11.75 4.70
C ALA A 130 4.09 -10.80 3.66
N LEU A 131 5.42 -10.87 3.47
CA LEU A 131 6.15 -10.10 2.49
C LEU A 131 5.77 -10.51 1.06
N THR A 132 5.84 -11.80 0.74
CA THR A 132 5.52 -12.31 -0.59
C THR A 132 4.05 -12.10 -0.95
N GLY A 133 3.12 -12.32 -0.01
CA GLY A 133 1.71 -11.99 -0.17
C GLY A 133 1.46 -10.50 -0.46
N THR A 134 2.15 -9.61 0.25
CA THR A 134 2.10 -8.15 0.02
C THR A 134 2.56 -7.78 -1.39
N TYR A 135 3.64 -8.41 -1.87
CA TYR A 135 4.15 -8.18 -3.21
C TYR A 135 3.23 -8.76 -4.29
N LEU A 136 2.67 -9.95 -4.07
CA LEU A 136 1.71 -10.58 -4.98
C LEU A 136 0.44 -9.73 -5.16
N CYS A 137 -0.08 -9.13 -4.07
CA CYS A 137 -1.20 -8.19 -4.14
C CYS A 137 -0.93 -7.03 -5.13
N SER A 138 0.25 -6.43 -5.01
CA SER A 138 0.65 -5.31 -5.87
C SER A 138 0.99 -5.79 -7.29
N TYR A 139 1.60 -6.96 -7.43
CA TYR A 139 1.97 -7.55 -8.71
C TYR A 139 0.75 -7.83 -9.57
N VAL A 140 -0.29 -8.50 -9.04
CA VAL A 140 -1.53 -8.77 -9.79
C VAL A 140 -2.16 -7.46 -10.29
N HIS A 141 -2.15 -6.40 -9.47
CA HIS A 141 -2.65 -5.10 -9.86
C HIS A 141 -1.83 -4.46 -11.00
N ILE A 142 -0.50 -4.48 -10.89
CA ILE A 142 0.41 -3.89 -11.87
C ILE A 142 0.36 -4.67 -13.18
N ALA A 143 0.47 -6.00 -13.11
CA ALA A 143 0.42 -6.89 -14.27
C ALA A 143 -0.90 -6.71 -15.03
N PHE A 144 -2.04 -6.74 -14.33
CA PHE A 144 -3.33 -6.58 -14.99
C PHE A 144 -3.46 -5.22 -15.70
N ARG A 145 -2.99 -4.13 -15.07
CA ARG A 145 -2.98 -2.81 -15.72
C ARG A 145 -2.08 -2.79 -16.95
N ALA A 146 -0.94 -3.46 -16.91
CA ALA A 146 -0.01 -3.52 -18.04
C ALA A 146 -0.62 -4.25 -19.24
N TYR A 147 -1.35 -5.35 -19.01
CA TYR A 147 -2.00 -6.11 -20.09
C TYR A 147 -3.30 -5.47 -20.62
N CYS A 148 -4.13 -4.91 -19.73
CA CYS A 148 -5.47 -4.44 -20.13
C CYS A 148 -5.50 -2.96 -20.54
N ASN A 149 -4.49 -2.17 -20.17
CA ASN A 149 -4.43 -0.72 -20.31
C ASN A 149 -5.69 0.04 -19.82
N GLU A 150 -6.47 -0.60 -18.94
CA GLU A 150 -7.75 -0.11 -18.42
C GLU A 150 -7.74 -0.11 -16.89
N MET A 151 -8.66 0.67 -16.32
CA MET A 151 -8.81 0.77 -14.88
C MET A 151 -9.41 -0.53 -14.32
N ILE A 152 -8.70 -1.17 -13.38
CA ILE A 152 -9.11 -2.41 -12.71
C ILE A 152 -10.54 -2.35 -12.14
N SER A 153 -10.95 -1.19 -11.62
CA SER A 153 -12.29 -0.99 -11.08
C SER A 153 -13.42 -1.11 -12.10
N ARG A 154 -13.11 -1.13 -13.41
CA ARG A 154 -14.08 -1.45 -14.48
C ARG A 154 -14.30 -2.94 -14.64
N PHE A 155 -13.31 -3.76 -14.28
CA PHE A 155 -13.40 -5.20 -14.37
C PHE A 155 -13.96 -5.80 -13.09
N THR A 156 -13.33 -5.54 -11.95
CA THR A 156 -13.72 -6.19 -10.69
C THR A 156 -14.52 -5.27 -9.77
N LYS A 157 -15.56 -5.83 -9.13
CA LYS A 157 -16.27 -5.20 -8.00
C LYS A 157 -15.69 -5.63 -6.64
N ILE A 158 -14.70 -6.52 -6.62
CA ILE A 158 -14.10 -7.02 -5.38
C ILE A 158 -13.38 -5.85 -4.68
N PRO A 159 -13.78 -5.52 -3.44
CA PRO A 159 -13.16 -4.43 -2.70
C PRO A 159 -11.68 -4.69 -2.44
N HIS A 160 -10.91 -3.62 -2.28
CA HIS A 160 -9.46 -3.70 -2.08
C HIS A 160 -9.12 -4.05 -0.62
N ILE A 161 -9.51 -5.25 -0.17
CA ILE A 161 -9.44 -5.69 1.24
C ILE A 161 -8.01 -5.82 1.80
N ALA A 162 -7.00 -5.96 0.94
CA ALA A 162 -5.59 -5.93 1.34
C ALA A 162 -4.85 -4.78 0.65
N SER A 163 -5.52 -3.65 0.47
CA SER A 163 -4.89 -2.40 -0.01
C SER A 163 -3.77 -1.96 0.92
N ARG A 164 -2.83 -1.17 0.39
CA ARG A 164 -1.63 -0.78 1.12
C ARG A 164 -1.95 -0.01 2.40
N ASP A 165 -2.94 0.88 2.36
CA ASP A 165 -3.45 1.62 3.52
C ASP A 165 -3.99 0.68 4.61
N ILE A 166 -4.69 -0.40 4.24
CA ILE A 166 -5.12 -1.42 5.22
C ILE A 166 -3.90 -2.12 5.84
N ARG A 167 -2.93 -2.54 5.02
CA ARG A 167 -1.75 -3.27 5.52
C ARG A 167 -0.94 -2.43 6.50
N LEU A 168 -0.62 -1.18 6.15
CA LEU A 168 0.13 -0.28 7.02
C LEU A 168 -0.64 0.08 8.30
N PHE A 169 -1.96 0.20 8.21
CA PHE A 169 -2.81 0.42 9.38
C PHE A 169 -2.87 -0.79 10.31
N VAL A 170 -2.95 -2.00 9.77
CA VAL A 170 -2.87 -3.25 10.54
C VAL A 170 -1.52 -3.34 11.25
N ILE A 171 -0.41 -3.00 10.57
CA ILE A 171 0.93 -2.94 11.18
C ILE A 171 0.98 -1.92 12.32
N PHE A 172 0.41 -0.74 12.12
CA PHE A 172 0.33 0.29 13.15
C PHE A 172 -0.45 -0.18 14.39
N VAL A 173 -1.68 -0.66 14.20
CA VAL A 173 -2.54 -1.14 15.29
C VAL A 173 -1.86 -2.29 16.03
N GLY A 174 -1.33 -3.26 15.29
CA GLY A 174 -0.58 -4.39 15.85
C GLY A 174 0.61 -3.97 16.70
N SER A 175 1.37 -2.99 16.22
CA SER A 175 2.56 -2.49 16.93
C SER A 175 2.22 -1.71 18.19
N VAL A 176 1.10 -0.98 18.19
CA VAL A 176 0.60 -0.26 19.37
C VAL A 176 0.02 -1.22 20.40
N LEU A 177 -0.72 -2.24 19.97
CA LEU A 177 -1.36 -3.22 20.86
C LEU A 177 -0.41 -4.33 21.33
N GLY A 178 0.80 -4.42 20.77
CA GLY A 178 1.76 -5.48 21.09
C GLY A 178 1.48 -6.83 20.44
N LEU A 179 0.60 -6.87 19.42
CA LEU A 179 0.15 -8.08 18.73
C LEU A 179 0.98 -8.35 17.46
N TYR A 180 2.29 -8.54 17.63
CA TYR A 180 3.24 -8.52 16.52
C TYR A 180 3.15 -9.76 15.62
N LEU A 181 3.07 -10.96 16.21
CA LEU A 181 2.95 -12.20 15.43
C LEU A 181 1.59 -12.28 14.73
N GLU A 182 0.54 -11.92 15.45
CA GLU A 182 -0.83 -11.88 14.96
C GLU A 182 -0.94 -10.94 13.76
N THR A 183 -0.24 -9.80 13.81
CA THR A 183 -0.16 -8.86 12.69
C THR A 183 0.45 -9.52 11.45
N LEU A 184 1.55 -10.26 11.58
CA LEU A 184 2.18 -10.96 10.45
C LEU A 184 1.26 -12.06 9.89
N ILE A 185 0.55 -12.79 10.75
CA ILE A 185 -0.42 -13.81 10.36
C ILE A 185 -1.60 -13.16 9.61
N VAL A 186 -2.17 -12.08 10.15
CA VAL A 186 -3.26 -11.34 9.51
C VAL A 186 -2.81 -10.82 8.14
N LEU A 187 -1.63 -10.19 8.04
CA LEU A 187 -1.08 -9.73 6.77
C LEU A 187 -0.97 -10.86 5.76
N THR A 188 -0.46 -12.02 6.18
CA THR A 188 -0.36 -13.21 5.31
C THR A 188 -1.74 -13.61 4.80
N ILE A 189 -2.70 -13.85 5.69
CA ILE A 189 -4.02 -14.34 5.32
C ILE A 189 -4.74 -13.34 4.40
N ILE A 190 -4.79 -12.06 4.78
CA ILE A 190 -5.54 -11.07 4.00
C ILE A 190 -4.91 -10.85 2.62
N THR A 191 -3.59 -10.88 2.50
CA THR A 191 -2.92 -10.62 1.22
C THR A 191 -3.03 -11.80 0.26
N TYR A 192 -2.87 -13.03 0.72
CA TYR A 192 -3.07 -14.21 -0.12
C TYR A 192 -4.53 -14.37 -0.52
N LEU A 193 -5.47 -14.22 0.41
CA LEU A 193 -6.89 -14.27 0.12
C LEU A 193 -7.29 -13.20 -0.91
N HIS A 194 -6.83 -11.96 -0.71
CA HIS A 194 -7.11 -10.87 -1.65
C HIS A 194 -6.54 -11.15 -3.04
N THR A 195 -5.30 -11.63 -3.11
CA THR A 195 -4.61 -11.96 -4.37
C THR A 195 -5.38 -13.03 -5.12
N LEU A 196 -5.77 -14.11 -4.45
CA LEU A 196 -6.49 -15.23 -5.06
C LEU A 196 -7.85 -14.77 -5.59
N LEU A 197 -8.66 -14.11 -4.75
CA LEU A 197 -10.00 -13.64 -5.13
C LEU A 197 -9.95 -12.70 -6.33
N ARG A 198 -9.00 -11.76 -6.34
CA ARG A 198 -8.87 -10.82 -7.44
C ARG A 198 -8.28 -11.44 -8.69
N PHE A 199 -7.29 -12.31 -8.58
CA PHE A 199 -6.72 -12.99 -9.73
C PHE A 199 -7.80 -13.77 -10.48
N VAL A 200 -8.58 -14.58 -9.75
CA VAL A 200 -9.66 -15.39 -10.31
C VAL A 200 -10.70 -14.51 -11.01
N ASP A 201 -11.25 -13.50 -10.32
CA ASP A 201 -12.28 -12.63 -10.90
C ASP A 201 -11.77 -11.83 -12.11
N LEU A 202 -10.55 -11.27 -12.02
CA LEU A 202 -9.94 -10.52 -13.12
C LEU A 202 -9.66 -11.40 -14.34
N PHE A 203 -9.15 -12.61 -14.13
CA PHE A 203 -8.85 -13.54 -15.21
C PHE A 203 -10.11 -13.94 -15.98
N PHE A 204 -11.17 -14.36 -15.28
CA PHE A 204 -12.41 -14.77 -15.93
C PHE A 204 -13.09 -13.62 -16.66
N ARG A 205 -13.12 -12.42 -16.09
CA ARG A 205 -13.72 -11.24 -16.74
C ARG A 205 -12.93 -10.77 -17.94
N PHE A 206 -11.60 -10.79 -17.85
CA PHE A 206 -10.74 -10.43 -18.97
C PHE A 206 -10.91 -11.41 -20.13
N LYS A 207 -10.87 -12.71 -19.85
CA LYS A 207 -11.09 -13.76 -20.85
C LYS A 207 -12.46 -13.63 -21.52
N LYS A 208 -13.52 -13.34 -20.75
CA LYS A 208 -14.87 -13.11 -21.31
C LYS A 208 -14.89 -11.91 -22.27
N LYS A 209 -14.31 -10.78 -21.88
CA LYS A 209 -14.23 -9.57 -22.71
C LYS A 209 -13.45 -9.82 -24.01
N GLU A 210 -12.37 -10.59 -23.94
CA GLU A 210 -11.56 -10.94 -25.11
C GLU A 210 -12.36 -11.80 -26.11
N LEU A 211 -13.13 -12.78 -25.61
CA LEU A 211 -13.98 -13.63 -26.46
C LEU A 211 -15.12 -12.85 -27.11
N GLU A 212 -15.78 -11.96 -26.36
CA GLU A 212 -16.83 -11.07 -26.91
C GLU A 212 -16.27 -10.13 -27.99
N GLY A 213 -15.06 -9.59 -27.79
CA GLY A 213 -14.39 -8.77 -28.79
C GLY A 213 -14.08 -9.51 -30.09
N LYS A 214 -13.66 -10.78 -30.00
CA LYS A 214 -13.40 -11.62 -31.19
C LYS A 214 -14.67 -11.92 -31.99
N LEU A 215 -15.79 -12.19 -31.30
CA LEU A 215 -17.10 -12.45 -31.92
C LEU A 215 -17.69 -11.25 -32.66
N MET A 216 -17.38 -10.01 -32.24
CA MET A 216 -17.86 -8.80 -32.93
C MET A 216 -16.98 -8.41 -34.14
N SER A 217 -15.79 -9.01 -34.27
CA SER A 217 -14.86 -8.78 -35.38
C SER A 217 -14.90 -9.84 -36.48
N SER A 218 -15.70 -10.90 -36.30
CA SER A 218 -15.96 -12.00 -37.24
C SER A 218 -17.33 -11.87 -37.87
#